data_AF-A0A6H1ZIP6-F1
#
_entry.id   AF-A0A6H1ZIP6-F1
#
_cell.length_a   1.000
_cell.length_b   1.000
_cell.length_c   1.000
_cell.angle_alpha   90.00
_cell.angle_beta   90.00
_cell.angle_gamma   90.00
#
_symmetry.space_group_name_H-M   'P 1'
#
loop_
_entity.id
_entity.type
_entity.pdbx_description
1 polymer ?
#
loop_
_entity_poly.entity_id
_entity_poly.type
_entity_poly.pdbx_seq_one_letter_code
_entity_poly.pdbx_strand_id
1 'polypeptide(L)'
;MEKAVYLTDDRDYPVEDQRTLVIFSGGNGDWYVQVAPAHGRTTEGVRICTSGGAASQCPGLGIAIADAYRAIRAAGNDDPPPRSRFELEAEVDAWRRRFPGLMFDGFELVNVVD
;
A
#
# COMPACT_ATOMS: atom_id res chain seq x y z
N MET A 1 13.47 -7.37 -9.52
CA MET A 1 12.49 -6.99 -8.48
C MET A 1 11.76 -5.75 -8.97
N GLU A 2 10.44 -5.78 -8.98
CA GLU A 2 9.62 -4.68 -9.51
C GLU A 2 9.49 -3.57 -8.46
N LYS A 3 9.58 -2.30 -8.88
CA LYS A 3 9.54 -1.13 -8.00
C LYS A 3 8.53 -0.11 -8.51
N ALA A 4 7.86 0.56 -7.58
CA ALA A 4 7.05 1.74 -7.84
C ALA A 4 7.91 2.99 -7.64
N VAL A 5 7.85 3.94 -8.58
CA VAL A 5 8.64 5.17 -8.55
C VAL A 5 7.68 6.34 -8.77
N TYR A 6 7.69 7.28 -7.83
CA TYR A 6 6.88 8.50 -7.89
C TYR A 6 7.81 9.72 -7.84
N LEU A 7 7.90 10.47 -8.93
CA LEU A 7 8.60 11.75 -8.96
C LEU A 7 7.72 12.79 -8.25
N THR A 8 8.27 13.54 -7.30
CA THR A 8 7.48 14.54 -6.60
C THR A 8 7.02 15.63 -7.57
N ASP A 9 5.89 16.27 -7.29
CA ASP A 9 5.36 17.36 -8.13
C ASP A 9 6.10 18.69 -7.90
N ASP A 10 7.20 18.66 -7.14
CA ASP A 10 8.12 19.77 -6.89
C ASP A 10 8.99 20.10 -8.12
N ARG A 11 8.36 20.13 -9.31
CA ARG A 11 9.02 20.38 -10.60
C ARG A 11 9.56 21.80 -10.74
N ASP A 12 9.14 22.68 -9.84
CA ASP A 12 9.62 24.06 -9.73
C ASP A 12 11.02 24.15 -9.12
N TYR A 13 11.50 23.07 -8.47
CA TYR A 13 12.87 23.01 -7.96
C TYR A 13 13.86 22.66 -9.08
N PRO A 14 15.13 23.11 -8.94
CA PRO A 14 16.22 22.64 -9.79
C PRO A 14 16.27 21.10 -9.85
N VAL A 15 16.69 20.55 -10.99
CA VAL A 15 16.67 19.09 -11.24
C VAL A 15 17.49 18.32 -10.19
N GLU A 16 18.56 18.92 -9.68
CA GLU A 16 19.42 18.42 -8.62
C GLU A 16 18.72 18.31 -7.25
N ASP A 17 17.65 19.06 -7.05
CA ASP A 17 16.86 19.09 -5.82
C ASP A 17 15.59 18.24 -5.92
N GLN A 18 15.17 17.88 -7.14
CA GLN A 18 14.04 16.99 -7.35
C GLN A 18 14.31 15.60 -6.77
N ARG A 19 13.30 15.04 -6.11
CA ARG A 19 13.37 13.74 -5.45
C ARG A 19 12.29 12.82 -5.99
N THR A 20 12.52 11.53 -5.82
CA THR A 20 11.53 10.51 -6.11
C THR A 20 11.40 9.56 -4.93
N LEU A 21 10.16 9.18 -4.65
CA LEU A 21 9.83 8.10 -3.74
C LEU A 21 9.91 6.77 -4.48
N VAL A 22 10.63 5.82 -3.91
CA VAL A 22 10.76 4.45 -4.45
C VAL A 22 10.24 3.47 -3.42
N ILE A 23 9.27 2.65 -3.81
CA ILE A 23 8.70 1.59 -2.97
C ILE A 23 8.84 0.25 -3.67
N PHE A 24 9.27 -0.78 -2.94
CA PHE A 24 9.31 -2.16 -3.43
C PHE A 24 9.14 -3.19 -2.31
N SER A 25 8.67 -4.38 -2.70
CA SER A 25 8.59 -5.54 -1.81
C SER A 25 9.94 -6.24 -1.71
N GLY A 26 10.36 -6.62 -0.50
CA GLY A 26 11.57 -7.41 -0.27
C GLY A 26 11.40 -8.92 -0.52
N GLY A 27 10.20 -9.38 -0.85
CA GLY A 27 9.89 -10.81 -1.04
C GLY A 27 9.74 -11.62 0.26
N ASN A 28 10.10 -11.05 1.40
CA ASN A 28 9.96 -11.63 2.74
C ASN A 28 8.72 -11.11 3.50
N GLY A 29 7.79 -10.46 2.79
CA GLY A 29 6.63 -9.76 3.37
C GLY A 29 6.90 -8.30 3.76
N ASP A 30 8.17 -7.87 3.81
CA ASP A 30 8.50 -6.50 4.19
C ASP A 30 8.50 -5.55 2.99
N TRP A 31 8.36 -4.27 3.31
CA TRP A 31 8.38 -3.18 2.36
C TRP A 31 9.60 -2.31 2.57
N TYR A 32 10.17 -1.84 1.47
CA TYR A 32 11.26 -0.88 1.48
C TYR A 32 10.77 0.42 0.87
N VAL A 33 10.99 1.51 1.59
CA VAL A 33 10.61 2.86 1.19
C VAL A 33 11.88 3.68 1.15
N GLN A 34 12.18 4.27 -0.01
CA GLN A 34 13.45 4.95 -0.27
C GLN A 34 13.21 6.28 -0.95
N VAL A 35 14.16 7.19 -0.77
CA VAL A 35 14.24 8.45 -1.51
C VAL A 35 15.45 8.41 -2.42
N ALA A 36 15.29 8.88 -3.64
CA ALA A 36 16.36 9.03 -4.62
C ALA A 36 16.28 10.39 -5.32
N PRO A 37 17.36 10.88 -5.93
CA PRO A 37 17.28 11.92 -6.95
C PRO A 37 16.38 11.47 -8.11
N ALA A 38 15.79 12.40 -8.86
CA ALA A 38 14.85 12.13 -9.96
C ALA A 38 15.31 11.02 -10.95
N HIS A 39 16.61 10.97 -11.26
CA HIS A 39 17.21 9.94 -12.12
C HIS A 39 18.38 9.20 -11.45
N GLY A 40 18.40 9.19 -10.12
CA GLY A 40 19.52 8.72 -9.32
C GLY A 40 19.36 7.29 -8.78
N ARG A 41 20.43 6.82 -8.15
CA ARG A 41 20.36 5.66 -7.25
C ARG A 41 19.74 6.10 -5.92
N THR A 42 19.07 5.17 -5.27
CA THR A 42 18.50 5.35 -3.93
C THR A 42 19.63 5.60 -2.93
N THR A 43 19.57 6.75 -2.27
CA THR A 43 20.60 7.21 -1.34
C THR A 43 20.21 6.91 0.11
N GLU A 44 18.91 6.93 0.40
CA GLU A 44 18.36 6.78 1.74
C GLU A 44 17.12 5.88 1.71
N GLY A 45 16.99 5.00 2.71
CA GLY A 45 15.90 4.03 2.72
C GLY A 45 15.63 3.41 4.08
N VAL A 46 14.37 3.12 4.33
CA VAL A 46 13.91 2.42 5.53
C VAL A 46 13.24 1.10 5.15
N ARG A 47 13.48 0.08 5.97
CA ARG A 47 12.74 -1.18 5.92
C ARG A 47 11.55 -1.08 6.87
N ILE A 48 10.36 -1.28 6.33
CA ILE A 48 9.13 -1.42 7.08
C ILE A 48 8.88 -2.91 7.29
N CYS A 49 9.31 -3.40 8.46
CA CYS A 49 9.10 -4.78 8.88
C CYS A 49 7.62 -5.03 9.19
N THR A 50 7.10 -6.18 8.78
CA THR A 50 5.72 -6.59 9.07
C THR A 50 5.51 -7.11 10.49
N SER A 51 6.58 -7.55 11.17
CA SER A 51 6.51 -8.22 12.47
C SER A 51 7.11 -7.44 13.65
N GLY A 52 7.51 -6.17 13.46
CA GLY A 52 8.13 -5.39 14.54
C GLY A 52 8.39 -3.92 14.20
N GLY A 53 9.04 -3.21 15.13
CA GLY A 53 9.37 -1.78 14.96
C GLY A 53 8.11 -0.91 14.88
N ALA A 54 8.08 0.05 13.95
CA ALA A 54 6.95 0.96 13.78
C ALA A 54 5.62 0.23 13.51
N ALA A 55 5.65 -0.95 12.87
CA ALA A 55 4.44 -1.73 12.61
C ALA A 55 3.79 -2.29 13.88
N SER A 56 4.53 -2.48 14.97
CA SER A 56 3.93 -2.92 16.25
C SER A 56 3.17 -1.81 16.98
N GLN A 57 3.53 -0.55 16.72
CA GLN A 57 2.87 0.63 17.28
C GLN A 57 1.79 1.19 16.34
N CYS A 58 1.84 0.85 15.05
CA CYS A 58 0.87 1.24 14.05
C CYS A 58 0.40 0.02 13.24
N PRO A 59 -0.54 -0.77 13.79
CA PRO A 59 -1.18 -1.85 13.05
C PRO A 59 -1.84 -1.29 11.78
N GLY A 60 -1.43 -1.81 10.61
CA GLY A 60 -1.90 -1.35 9.31
C GLY A 60 -0.89 -0.51 8.51
N LEU A 61 0.24 -0.10 9.10
CA LEU A 61 1.28 0.63 8.39
C LEU A 61 1.77 -0.11 7.13
N GLY A 62 2.04 -1.41 7.23
CA GLY A 62 2.46 -2.21 6.08
C GLY A 62 1.40 -2.29 4.97
N ILE A 63 0.12 -2.32 5.34
CA ILE A 63 -1.00 -2.31 4.38
C ILE A 63 -1.03 -0.96 3.65
N ALA A 64 -0.90 0.14 4.37
CA ALA A 64 -0.87 1.48 3.78
C ALA A 64 0.29 1.66 2.78
N ILE A 65 1.48 1.13 3.10
CA ILE A 65 2.62 1.16 2.17
C ILE A 65 2.37 0.29 0.93
N ALA A 66 1.76 -0.89 1.09
CA ALA A 66 1.38 -1.74 -0.03
C ALA A 66 0.35 -1.05 -0.94
N ASP A 67 -0.62 -0.34 -0.37
CA ASP A 67 -1.62 0.40 -1.15
C ASP A 67 -0.99 1.59 -1.89
N ALA A 68 -0.07 2.32 -1.25
CA ALA A 68 0.71 3.36 -1.92
C ALA A 68 1.52 2.80 -3.11
N TYR A 69 2.18 1.66 -2.92
CA TYR A 69 2.88 0.96 -4.01
C TYR A 69 1.94 0.64 -5.19
N ARG A 70 0.77 0.06 -4.91
CA ARG A 70 -0.22 -0.29 -5.94
C ARG A 70 -0.76 0.94 -6.67
N ALA A 71 -1.05 2.02 -5.93
CA ALA A 71 -1.54 3.26 -6.52
C ALA A 71 -0.51 3.89 -7.47
N ILE A 72 0.76 3.95 -7.07
CA ILE A 72 1.84 4.48 -7.93
C ILE A 72 2.03 3.59 -9.17
N ARG A 73 1.99 2.27 -8.99
CA ARG A 73 2.04 1.32 -10.12
C ARG A 73 0.90 1.52 -11.10
N ALA A 74 -0.32 1.66 -10.59
CA ALA A 74 -1.51 1.84 -11.42
C ALA A 74 -1.43 3.14 -12.21
N ALA A 75 -1.06 4.25 -11.55
CA ALA A 75 -0.86 5.54 -12.21
C ALA A 75 0.22 5.49 -13.31
N GLY A 76 1.31 4.73 -13.11
CA GLY A 76 2.35 4.56 -14.12
C GLY A 76 1.97 3.66 -15.30
N ASN A 77 0.92 2.84 -15.15
CA ASN A 77 0.43 1.91 -16.16
C ASN A 77 -0.85 2.37 -16.86
N ASP A 78 -1.46 3.47 -16.40
CA ASP A 78 -2.82 3.87 -16.78
C ASP A 78 -3.88 2.81 -16.38
N ASP A 79 -3.60 2.03 -15.33
CA ASP A 79 -4.57 1.09 -14.75
C ASP A 79 -5.59 1.87 -13.90
N PRO A 80 -6.85 1.38 -13.78
CA PRO A 80 -7.82 1.98 -12.88
C PRO A 80 -7.27 2.02 -11.44
N PRO A 81 -7.55 3.10 -10.69
CA PRO A 81 -7.05 3.23 -9.32
C PRO A 81 -7.57 2.08 -8.46
N PRO A 82 -6.79 1.64 -7.46
CA PRO A 82 -7.27 0.65 -6.50
C PRO A 82 -8.50 1.21 -5.77
N ARG A 83 -9.46 0.32 -5.49
CA ARG A 83 -10.68 0.69 -4.77
C ARG A 83 -10.33 1.30 -3.42
N SER A 84 -10.97 2.41 -3.10
CA SER A 84 -10.81 3.10 -1.83
C SER A 84 -11.35 2.25 -0.68
N ARG A 85 -10.86 2.54 0.54
CA ARG A 85 -11.38 1.94 1.76
C ARG A 85 -12.90 2.09 1.90
N PHE A 86 -13.44 3.26 1.55
CA PHE A 86 -14.87 3.52 1.61
C PHE A 86 -15.67 2.62 0.66
N GLU A 87 -15.18 2.40 -0.57
CA GLU A 87 -15.82 1.50 -1.53
C GLU A 87 -15.78 0.04 -1.10
N LEU A 88 -14.70 -0.37 -0.43
CA LEU A 88 -14.57 -1.71 0.13
C LEU A 88 -15.49 -1.89 1.35
N GLU A 89 -15.55 -0.90 2.25
CA GLU A 89 -16.46 -0.91 3.40
C GLU A 89 -17.93 -0.94 2.94
N ALA A 90 -18.30 -0.13 1.94
CA ALA A 90 -19.64 -0.12 1.38
C ALA A 90 -20.02 -1.47 0.75
N GLU A 91 -19.08 -2.16 0.10
CA GLU A 91 -19.30 -3.50 -0.43
C GLU A 91 -19.45 -4.54 0.68
N VAL A 92 -18.60 -4.49 1.70
CA VAL A 92 -18.69 -5.39 2.87
C VAL A 92 -20.04 -5.19 3.57
N ASP A 93 -20.49 -3.95 3.73
CA ASP A 93 -21.79 -3.66 4.35
C ASP A 93 -22.97 -4.05 3.46
N ALA A 94 -22.84 -3.93 2.14
CA ALA A 94 -23.82 -4.46 1.20
C ALA A 94 -23.89 -6.00 1.29
N TRP A 95 -22.74 -6.67 1.39
CA TRP A 95 -22.66 -8.11 1.56
C TRP A 95 -23.29 -8.56 2.89
N ARG A 96 -22.94 -7.91 4.01
CA ARG A 96 -23.52 -8.21 5.34
C ARG A 96 -25.03 -8.04 5.37
N ARG A 97 -25.57 -7.00 4.72
CA ARG A 97 -27.02 -6.82 4.58
C ARG A 97 -27.68 -7.91 3.74
N ARG A 98 -26.98 -8.41 2.71
CA ARG A 98 -27.48 -9.48 1.85
C ARG A 98 -27.46 -10.84 2.54
N PHE A 99 -26.49 -11.08 3.42
CA PHE A 99 -26.26 -12.35 4.10
C PHE A 99 -26.14 -12.16 5.62
N PRO A 100 -27.21 -11.72 6.33
CA PRO A 100 -27.13 -11.37 7.75
C PRO A 100 -26.82 -12.56 8.67
N GLY A 101 -27.03 -13.78 8.18
CA GLY A 101 -26.73 -15.01 8.91
C GLY A 101 -25.33 -15.57 8.67
N LEU A 102 -24.47 -14.91 7.88
CA LEU A 102 -23.11 -15.39 7.60
C LEU A 102 -22.05 -14.45 8.17
N MET A 103 -21.01 -15.01 8.76
CA MET A 103 -19.82 -14.31 9.25
C MET A 103 -18.57 -14.99 8.70
N PHE A 104 -17.53 -14.20 8.42
CA PHE A 104 -16.19 -14.73 8.14
C PHE A 104 -15.38 -14.74 9.44
N ASP A 105 -14.93 -15.91 9.87
CA ASP A 105 -14.20 -16.10 11.13
C ASP A 105 -12.67 -15.92 10.99
N GLY A 106 -12.19 -15.73 9.76
CA GLY A 106 -10.77 -15.68 9.41
C GLY A 106 -10.29 -16.84 8.53
N PHE A 107 -11.07 -17.92 8.43
CA PHE A 107 -10.76 -19.10 7.62
C PHE A 107 -11.90 -19.47 6.66
N GLU A 108 -13.16 -19.42 7.11
CA GLU A 108 -14.32 -19.79 6.31
C GLU A 108 -15.57 -18.93 6.63
N LEU A 109 -16.62 -19.12 5.83
CA LEU A 109 -17.92 -18.52 6.07
C LEU A 109 -18.73 -19.43 6.99
N VAL A 110 -19.06 -18.95 8.18
CA VAL A 110 -19.84 -19.65 9.20
C VAL A 110 -21.22 -19.02 9.37
N ASN A 111 -22.21 -19.82 9.77
CA ASN A 111 -23.51 -19.27 10.15
C ASN A 111 -23.42 -18.58 11.53
N VAL A 112 -24.09 -17.45 11.67
CA VAL A 112 -24.19 -16.67 12.93
C VAL A 112 -25.21 -17.29 13.89
N VAL A 113 -25.87 -18.38 13.46
CA VAL A 113 -26.82 -19.14 14.27
C VAL A 113 -26.24 -20.53 14.54
N ASP A 114 -25.47 -20.61 15.63
CA ASP A 114 -25.32 -21.73 16.55
C ASP A 114 -24.83 -21.19 17.91
#